data_AF-A0A8C0GWE8-F1
#
_entry.id   AF-A0A8C0GWE8-F1
#
_cell.length_a   1.000
_cell.length_b   1.000
_cell.length_c   1.000
_cell.angle_alpha   90.00
_cell.angle_beta   90.00
_cell.angle_gamma   90.00
#
_symmetry.space_group_name_H-M   'P 1'
#
loop_
_entity.id
_entity.type
_entity.pdbx_description
1 polymer ?
#
loop_
_entity_poly.entity_id
_entity_poly.type
_entity_poly.pdbx_seq_one_letter_code
_entity_poly.pdbx_strand_id
1 'polypeptide(L)'
;PGKGFSATCPPPPQWPCYWERGPLSNELKIVRTNEKEQLQGLNDRFVTYIEKVHQLEQHNRLLEAEVSLLRQRQAEPSRLQQLYEQEIRELRAKVEELRHEGDEAQLESQQLAQGLQRLREQCQEEARRREEAELALREYRKDVDHATLGRLELEKKVESLLDEIAFLRKVHEEEVAELQASLQDAQVSVEVDVSKPDLTAALKEIRMQYEVLSARNQQSAEEWYKSKFANFTEEAARSSDSIRQAKEEITEYRRQLQARNIEIEALRNANESLERQLQEVEERSNGEIHNLQETINQLENALRTTKGEMARHLREYQDLLNVKMALDIEIAAYRKLLEGEETRLSTVSSGNTFGLGYTFSSGPFSGAKAFSTSTVTVKREEKQDLQESIKDPRLSEEPKPAEEDQPGEEKAETISAKN
;
A
#
# COMPACT_ATOMS: atom_id res chain seq x y z
N PRO A 1 18.83 -69.48 -36.97
CA PRO A 1 20.16 -69.88 -36.44
C PRO A 1 20.00 -71.10 -35.51
N GLY A 2 20.01 -72.34 -36.01
CA GLY A 2 21.25 -73.03 -36.44
C GLY A 2 22.15 -73.21 -35.21
N LYS A 3 22.44 -74.40 -34.68
CA LYS A 3 22.66 -75.70 -35.32
C LYS A 3 22.46 -76.80 -34.28
N GLY A 4 21.82 -77.90 -34.68
CA GLY A 4 21.97 -79.18 -34.00
C GLY A 4 23.38 -79.73 -34.26
N PHE A 5 23.96 -80.39 -33.28
CA PHE A 5 25.11 -81.28 -33.45
C PHE A 5 24.78 -82.62 -32.83
N SER A 6 24.40 -83.55 -33.70
CA SER A 6 24.54 -84.99 -33.52
C SER A 6 26.03 -85.33 -33.54
N ALA A 7 26.54 -85.96 -32.47
CA ALA A 7 27.85 -86.58 -32.47
C ALA A 7 27.70 -88.08 -32.24
N THR A 8 27.94 -88.80 -33.33
CA THR A 8 27.94 -90.23 -33.54
C THR A 8 29.01 -90.92 -32.68
N CYS A 9 28.64 -92.01 -32.02
CA CYS A 9 29.58 -92.91 -31.32
C CYS A 9 30.51 -93.63 -32.32
N PRO A 10 31.82 -93.79 -32.02
CA PRO A 10 32.68 -94.75 -32.70
C PRO A 10 32.55 -96.16 -32.06
N PRO A 11 32.80 -97.26 -32.81
CA PRO A 11 32.76 -98.61 -32.30
C PRO A 11 34.03 -98.95 -31.49
N PRO A 12 34.00 -99.96 -30.61
CA PRO A 12 35.07 -100.22 -29.65
C PRO A 12 36.23 -101.03 -30.29
N PRO A 13 37.48 -100.79 -29.88
CA PRO A 13 38.60 -101.66 -30.26
C PRO A 13 38.56 -102.96 -29.43
N GLN A 14 38.61 -104.09 -30.13
CA GLN A 14 38.77 -105.42 -29.54
C GLN A 14 40.23 -105.59 -29.09
N TRP A 15 40.45 -105.77 -27.78
CA TRP A 15 41.72 -106.18 -27.20
C TRP A 15 41.57 -107.59 -26.62
N PRO A 16 42.56 -108.49 -26.78
CA PRO A 16 42.48 -109.87 -26.29
C PRO A 16 42.48 -109.94 -24.76
N CYS A 17 41.62 -110.82 -24.22
CA CYS A 17 41.68 -111.25 -22.83
C CYS A 17 42.98 -112.04 -22.56
N TYR A 18 43.89 -111.47 -21.78
CA TYR A 18 44.82 -112.23 -20.96
C TYR A 18 44.30 -112.28 -19.53
N TRP A 19 44.05 -113.49 -19.08
CA TRP A 19 43.61 -113.86 -17.74
C TRP A 19 44.86 -114.18 -16.92
N GLU A 20 45.29 -113.26 -16.06
CA GLU A 20 46.00 -113.65 -14.84
C GLU A 20 45.05 -113.44 -13.66
N ARG A 21 44.54 -114.57 -13.18
CA ARG A 21 43.57 -114.68 -12.09
C ARG A 21 44.36 -114.67 -10.78
N GLY A 22 44.63 -113.48 -10.25
CA GLY A 22 45.07 -113.27 -8.86
C GLY A 22 43.86 -113.10 -7.92
N PRO A 23 43.95 -113.49 -6.64
CA PRO A 23 42.83 -113.50 -5.68
C PRO A 23 42.48 -112.11 -5.10
N LEU A 24 42.29 -111.09 -5.95
CA LEU A 24 41.91 -109.72 -5.55
C LEU A 24 40.48 -109.32 -5.96
N SER A 25 39.73 -110.20 -6.65
CA SER A 25 38.43 -109.84 -7.26
C SER A 25 37.23 -109.77 -6.29
N ASN A 26 37.27 -110.42 -5.13
CA ASN A 26 36.16 -110.37 -4.16
C ASN A 26 36.29 -109.17 -3.22
N GLU A 27 37.51 -108.85 -2.78
CA GLU A 27 37.80 -107.65 -1.98
C GLU A 27 37.42 -106.38 -2.75
N LEU A 28 37.75 -106.29 -4.04
CA LEU A 28 37.34 -105.18 -4.92
C LEU A 28 35.83 -105.02 -5.12
N LYS A 29 35.03 -106.09 -4.95
CA LYS A 29 33.56 -106.01 -5.01
C LYS A 29 32.99 -105.53 -3.68
N ILE A 30 33.52 -106.04 -2.57
CA ILE A 30 33.14 -105.63 -1.21
C ILE A 30 33.51 -104.17 -0.96
N VAL A 31 34.70 -103.74 -1.40
CA VAL A 31 35.13 -102.34 -1.35
C VAL A 31 34.21 -101.46 -2.19
N ARG A 32 33.85 -101.87 -3.41
CA ARG A 32 32.91 -101.11 -4.25
C ARG A 32 31.47 -101.08 -3.70
N THR A 33 30.98 -102.13 -3.05
CA THR A 33 29.65 -102.10 -2.42
C THR A 33 29.66 -101.23 -1.17
N ASN A 34 30.72 -101.30 -0.37
CA ASN A 34 30.91 -100.45 0.82
C ASN A 34 31.08 -98.97 0.41
N GLU A 35 31.85 -98.66 -0.65
CA GLU A 35 31.95 -97.32 -1.23
C GLU A 35 30.59 -96.83 -1.76
N LYS A 36 29.80 -97.71 -2.39
CA LYS A 36 28.44 -97.37 -2.84
C LYS A 36 27.50 -97.08 -1.67
N GLU A 37 27.54 -97.87 -0.60
CA GLU A 37 26.74 -97.62 0.61
C GLU A 37 27.18 -96.34 1.32
N GLN A 38 28.48 -96.04 1.37
CA GLN A 38 29.00 -94.78 1.88
C GLN A 38 28.56 -93.60 1.02
N LEU A 39 28.61 -93.72 -0.31
CA LEU A 39 28.11 -92.70 -1.24
C LEU A 39 26.59 -92.54 -1.15
N GLN A 40 25.83 -93.62 -0.94
CA GLN A 40 24.39 -93.55 -0.69
C GLN A 40 24.09 -92.86 0.64
N GLY A 41 24.76 -93.22 1.74
CA GLY A 41 24.59 -92.56 3.03
C GLY A 41 25.01 -91.08 3.02
N LEU A 42 26.03 -90.72 2.23
CA LEU A 42 26.36 -89.31 1.96
C LEU A 42 25.28 -88.62 1.13
N ASN A 43 24.74 -89.29 0.11
CA ASN A 43 23.68 -88.75 -0.72
C ASN A 43 22.37 -88.53 0.07
N ASP A 44 21.98 -89.46 0.94
CA ASP A 44 20.81 -89.30 1.80
C ASP A 44 20.99 -88.14 2.80
N ARG A 45 22.21 -87.94 3.30
CA ARG A 45 22.56 -86.75 4.10
C ARG A 45 22.54 -85.46 3.27
N PHE A 46 22.90 -85.50 1.99
CA PHE A 46 22.76 -84.35 1.09
C PHE A 46 21.31 -84.05 0.78
N VAL A 47 20.46 -85.05 0.56
CA VAL A 47 19.01 -84.87 0.35
C VAL A 47 18.38 -84.21 1.58
N THR A 48 18.66 -84.71 2.78
CA THR A 48 18.15 -84.08 4.03
C THR A 48 18.70 -82.67 4.25
N TYR A 49 19.95 -82.40 3.86
CA TYR A 49 20.51 -81.04 3.90
C TYR A 49 19.83 -80.10 2.87
N ILE A 50 19.59 -80.58 1.64
CA ILE A 50 18.90 -79.82 0.59
C ILE A 50 17.46 -79.52 1.00
N GLU A 51 16.75 -80.49 1.59
CA GLU A 51 15.41 -80.29 2.15
C GLU A 51 15.42 -79.23 3.25
N LYS A 52 16.40 -79.28 4.17
CA LYS A 52 16.55 -78.28 5.23
C LYS A 52 16.87 -76.90 4.69
N VAL A 53 17.72 -76.78 3.67
CA VAL A 53 18.01 -75.51 2.98
C VAL A 53 16.74 -74.99 2.30
N HIS A 54 15.97 -75.83 1.61
CA HIS A 54 14.69 -75.42 1.02
C HIS A 54 13.68 -74.95 2.07
N GLN A 55 13.58 -75.64 3.21
CA GLN A 55 12.72 -75.21 4.33
C GLN A 55 13.17 -73.86 4.89
N LEU A 56 14.48 -73.64 5.07
CA LEU A 56 15.02 -72.37 5.53
C LEU A 56 14.85 -71.25 4.52
N GLU A 57 15.02 -71.53 3.22
CA GLU A 57 14.74 -70.58 2.14
C GLU A 57 13.26 -70.20 2.09
N GLN A 58 12.35 -71.17 2.22
CA GLN A 58 10.92 -70.90 2.30
C GLN A 58 10.59 -70.06 3.54
N HIS A 59 11.18 -70.37 4.69
CA HIS A 59 10.96 -69.61 5.92
C HIS A 59 11.53 -68.18 5.81
N ASN A 60 12.72 -68.00 5.24
CA ASN A 60 13.29 -66.68 4.96
C ASN A 60 12.42 -65.87 4.00
N ARG A 61 11.90 -66.48 2.93
CA ARG A 61 10.96 -65.81 2.02
C ARG A 61 9.68 -65.34 2.73
N LEU A 62 9.15 -66.14 3.66
CA LEU A 62 8.00 -65.75 4.46
C LEU A 62 8.33 -64.59 5.42
N LEU A 63 9.46 -64.65 6.11
CA LEU A 63 9.92 -63.58 7.00
C LEU A 63 10.21 -62.28 6.24
N GLU A 64 10.81 -62.36 5.04
CA GLU A 64 11.03 -61.21 4.15
C GLU A 64 9.70 -60.58 3.72
N ALA A 65 8.71 -61.41 3.37
CA ALA A 65 7.37 -60.95 3.04
C ALA A 65 6.69 -60.27 4.24
N GLU A 66 6.77 -60.87 5.44
CA GLU A 66 6.21 -60.29 6.67
C GLU A 66 6.88 -58.96 7.04
N VAL A 67 8.21 -58.88 6.95
CA VAL A 67 8.96 -57.65 7.17
C VAL A 67 8.60 -56.57 6.14
N SER A 68 8.42 -56.95 4.87
CA SER A 68 8.01 -56.00 3.83
C SER A 68 6.61 -55.43 4.10
N LEU A 69 5.67 -56.26 4.56
CA LEU A 69 4.31 -55.86 4.88
C LEU A 69 4.25 -54.98 6.14
N LEU A 70 5.04 -55.30 7.17
CA LEU A 70 5.16 -54.46 8.37
C LEU A 70 5.79 -53.10 8.06
N ARG A 71 6.82 -53.05 7.21
CA ARG A 71 7.41 -51.79 6.74
C ARG A 71 6.40 -50.95 5.95
N GLN A 72 5.62 -51.58 5.07
CA GLN A 72 4.56 -50.88 4.32
C GLN A 72 3.49 -50.31 5.26
N ARG A 73 3.07 -51.07 6.29
CA ARG A 73 2.12 -50.59 7.30
C ARG A 73 2.64 -49.45 8.18
N GLN A 74 3.94 -49.42 8.47
CA GLN A 74 4.56 -48.33 9.23
C GLN A 74 4.89 -47.11 8.37
N ALA A 75 5.06 -47.30 7.06
CA ALA A 75 5.28 -46.21 6.10
C ALA A 75 3.99 -45.41 5.83
N GLU A 76 2.82 -46.02 6.00
CA GLU A 76 1.55 -45.31 5.93
C GLU A 76 1.44 -44.34 7.13
N PRO A 77 1.41 -43.02 6.90
CA PRO A 77 1.26 -42.07 7.98
C PRO A 77 -0.05 -42.34 8.70
N SER A 78 0.04 -42.43 10.03
CA SER A 78 -1.12 -42.64 10.89
C SER A 78 -2.20 -41.59 10.56
N ARG A 79 -3.47 -42.01 10.47
CA ARG A 79 -4.61 -41.08 10.30
C ARG A 79 -4.57 -39.95 11.34
N LEU A 80 -4.09 -40.24 12.55
CA LEU A 80 -3.92 -39.24 13.61
C LEU A 80 -2.80 -38.24 13.28
N GLN A 81 -1.68 -38.70 12.71
CA GLN A 81 -0.60 -37.84 12.24
C GLN A 81 -1.11 -36.90 11.13
N GLN A 82 -1.91 -37.40 10.18
CA GLN A 82 -2.50 -36.57 9.13
C GLN A 82 -3.43 -35.49 9.68
N LEU A 83 -4.25 -35.80 10.70
CA LEU A 83 -5.11 -34.82 11.36
C LEU A 83 -4.31 -33.73 12.06
N TYR A 84 -3.28 -34.10 12.83
CA TYR A 84 -2.41 -33.11 13.46
C TYR A 84 -1.62 -32.28 12.44
N GLU A 85 -1.17 -32.88 11.35
CA GLU A 85 -0.51 -32.13 10.27
C GLU A 85 -1.45 -31.14 9.60
N GLN A 86 -2.71 -31.50 9.39
CA GLN A 86 -3.73 -30.57 8.89
C GLN A 86 -3.96 -29.42 9.87
N GLU A 87 -4.14 -29.71 11.14
CA GLU A 87 -4.39 -28.70 12.17
C GLU A 87 -3.18 -27.77 12.37
N ILE A 88 -1.95 -28.30 12.28
CA ILE A 88 -0.73 -27.48 12.27
C ILE A 88 -0.68 -26.57 11.03
N ARG A 89 -1.09 -27.06 9.85
CA ARG A 89 -1.14 -26.23 8.63
C ARG A 89 -2.17 -25.11 8.76
N GLU A 90 -3.36 -25.41 9.26
CA GLU A 90 -4.42 -24.43 9.49
C GLU A 90 -4.00 -23.37 10.52
N LEU A 91 -3.36 -23.78 11.62
CA LEU A 91 -2.84 -22.85 12.62
C LEU A 91 -1.73 -21.96 12.07
N ARG A 92 -0.84 -22.50 11.22
CA ARG A 92 0.19 -21.70 10.54
C ARG A 92 -0.42 -20.70 9.58
N ALA A 93 -1.41 -21.11 8.78
CA ALA A 93 -2.14 -20.21 7.88
C ALA A 93 -2.79 -19.07 8.68
N LYS A 94 -3.48 -19.36 9.79
CA LYS A 94 -4.04 -18.33 10.67
C LYS A 94 -3.00 -17.38 11.26
N VAL A 95 -1.82 -17.88 11.63
CA VAL A 95 -0.73 -17.02 12.11
C VAL A 95 -0.22 -16.10 11.00
N GLU A 96 -0.13 -16.59 9.76
CA GLU A 96 0.26 -15.79 8.61
C GLU A 96 -0.81 -14.74 8.26
N GLU A 97 -2.09 -15.11 8.27
CA GLU A 97 -3.23 -14.19 8.10
C GLU A 97 -3.20 -13.07 9.15
N LEU A 98 -3.11 -13.42 10.44
CA LEU A 98 -3.05 -12.43 11.53
C LEU A 98 -1.80 -11.54 11.45
N ARG A 99 -0.69 -12.05 10.90
CA ARG A 99 0.51 -11.23 10.66
C ARG A 99 0.27 -10.24 9.54
N HIS A 100 -0.33 -10.68 8.44
CA HIS A 100 -0.68 -9.80 7.33
C HIS A 100 -1.66 -8.70 7.77
N GLU A 101 -2.74 -9.06 8.48
CA GLU A 101 -3.68 -8.10 9.06
C GLU A 101 -2.96 -7.13 10.03
N GLY A 102 -2.02 -7.62 10.83
CA GLY A 102 -1.19 -6.82 11.71
C GLY A 102 -0.28 -5.83 10.98
N ASP A 103 0.34 -6.26 9.89
CA ASP A 103 1.21 -5.43 9.05
C ASP A 103 0.39 -4.37 8.29
N GLU A 104 -0.79 -4.73 7.78
CA GLU A 104 -1.75 -3.80 7.15
C GLU A 104 -2.21 -2.72 8.13
N ALA A 105 -2.65 -3.12 9.33
CA ALA A 105 -3.06 -2.18 10.38
C ALA A 105 -1.90 -1.26 10.82
N GLN A 106 -0.66 -1.76 10.84
CA GLN A 106 0.53 -0.93 11.12
C GLN A 106 0.78 0.09 10.02
N LEU A 107 0.64 -0.29 8.75
CA LEU A 107 0.78 0.63 7.62
C LEU A 107 -0.30 1.71 7.65
N GLU A 108 -1.56 1.34 7.89
CA GLU A 108 -2.66 2.30 8.05
C GLU A 108 -2.39 3.26 9.22
N SER A 109 -1.94 2.75 10.36
CA SER A 109 -1.58 3.58 11.52
C SER A 109 -0.47 4.57 11.19
N GLN A 110 0.57 4.14 10.47
CA GLN A 110 1.66 5.01 10.02
C GLN A 110 1.18 6.08 9.03
N GLN A 111 0.32 5.71 8.08
CA GLN A 111 -0.28 6.64 7.12
C GLN A 111 -1.14 7.70 7.82
N LEU A 112 -1.99 7.28 8.77
CA LEU A 112 -2.79 8.20 9.58
C LEU A 112 -1.92 9.10 10.45
N ALA A 113 -0.85 8.57 11.06
CA ALA A 113 0.10 9.36 11.85
C ALA A 113 0.81 10.43 11.00
N GLN A 114 1.24 10.09 9.78
CA GLN A 114 1.81 11.05 8.83
C GLN A 114 0.78 12.10 8.40
N GLY A 115 -0.47 11.69 8.13
CA GLY A 115 -1.57 12.60 7.83
C GLY A 115 -1.83 13.60 8.96
N LEU A 116 -1.87 13.13 10.21
CA LEU A 116 -2.00 13.98 11.39
C LEU A 116 -0.82 14.93 11.58
N GLN A 117 0.41 14.51 11.29
CA GLN A 117 1.59 15.38 11.33
C GLN A 117 1.48 16.51 10.30
N ARG A 118 1.14 16.18 9.04
CA ARG A 118 0.94 17.19 7.98
C ARG A 118 -0.16 18.19 8.35
N LEU A 119 -1.28 17.72 8.88
CA LEU A 119 -2.37 18.60 9.33
C LEU A 119 -1.94 19.49 10.50
N ARG A 120 -1.11 18.99 11.42
CA ARG A 120 -0.56 19.79 12.53
C ARG A 120 0.38 20.88 12.01
N GLU A 121 1.27 20.55 11.08
CA GLU A 121 2.18 21.50 10.44
C GLU A 121 1.40 22.59 9.71
N GLN A 122 0.39 22.23 8.92
CA GLN A 122 -0.50 23.18 8.25
C GLN A 122 -1.22 24.09 9.24
N CYS A 123 -1.77 23.54 10.34
CA CYS A 123 -2.39 24.35 11.39
C CYS A 123 -1.41 25.34 12.03
N GLN A 124 -0.16 24.93 12.24
CA GLN A 124 0.89 25.80 12.81
C GLN A 124 1.30 26.91 11.82
N GLU A 125 1.41 26.60 10.53
CA GLU A 125 1.67 27.59 9.49
C GLU A 125 0.54 28.62 9.38
N GLU A 126 -0.71 28.17 9.38
CA GLU A 126 -1.87 29.06 9.37
C GLU A 126 -1.95 29.93 10.64
N ALA A 127 -1.63 29.37 11.81
CA ALA A 127 -1.54 30.15 13.04
C ALA A 127 -0.45 31.24 12.94
N ARG A 128 0.73 30.91 12.40
CA ARG A 128 1.82 31.87 12.19
C ARG A 128 1.43 32.97 11.20
N ARG A 129 0.79 32.60 10.07
CA ARG A 129 0.27 33.57 9.08
C ARG A 129 -0.77 34.50 9.69
N ARG A 130 -1.65 33.96 10.53
CA ARG A 130 -2.63 34.77 11.26
C ARG A 130 -1.94 35.75 12.21
N GLU A 131 -0.96 35.31 12.99
CA GLU A 131 -0.20 36.20 13.89
C GLU A 131 0.51 37.32 13.12
N GLU A 132 1.18 36.99 12.00
CA GLU A 132 1.82 37.96 11.10
C GLU A 132 0.80 39.00 10.57
N ALA A 133 -0.37 38.53 10.13
CA ALA A 133 -1.44 39.41 9.65
C ALA A 133 -2.03 40.29 10.76
N GLU A 134 -2.20 39.75 11.97
CA GLU A 134 -2.66 40.54 13.12
C GLU A 134 -1.62 41.58 13.55
N LEU A 135 -0.33 41.28 13.48
CA LEU A 135 0.74 42.25 13.74
C LEU A 135 0.71 43.39 12.69
N ALA A 136 0.64 43.05 11.41
CA ALA A 136 0.52 44.05 10.34
C ALA A 136 -0.72 44.93 10.52
N LEU A 137 -1.86 44.35 10.90
CA LEU A 137 -3.08 45.11 11.18
C LEU A 137 -2.91 46.06 12.37
N ARG A 138 -2.19 45.66 13.43
CA ARG A 138 -1.86 46.54 14.57
C ARG A 138 -0.95 47.69 14.13
N GLU A 139 -0.01 47.45 13.24
CA GLU A 139 0.85 48.50 12.67
C GLU A 139 0.05 49.49 11.83
N TYR A 140 -0.78 49.00 10.89
CA TYR A 140 -1.66 49.87 10.10
C TYR A 140 -2.60 50.71 10.95
N ARG A 141 -3.12 50.18 12.06
CA ARG A 141 -3.92 50.97 13.00
C ARG A 141 -3.12 52.13 13.60
N LYS A 142 -1.88 51.89 14.01
CA LYS A 142 -1.00 52.96 14.50
C LYS A 142 -0.72 53.99 13.43
N ASP A 143 -0.46 53.57 12.19
CA ASP A 143 -0.22 54.48 11.07
C ASP A 143 -1.45 55.35 10.78
N VAL A 144 -2.64 54.75 10.83
CA VAL A 144 -3.92 55.49 10.74
C VAL A 144 -4.03 56.49 11.89
N ASP A 145 -3.79 56.08 13.13
CA ASP A 145 -3.84 56.98 14.29
C ASP A 145 -2.84 58.15 14.12
N HIS A 146 -1.60 57.89 13.72
CA HIS A 146 -0.60 58.91 13.41
C HIS A 146 -1.04 59.85 12.29
N ALA A 147 -1.62 59.32 11.21
CA ALA A 147 -2.15 60.13 10.12
C ALA A 147 -3.34 61.00 10.58
N THR A 148 -4.22 60.48 11.45
CA THR A 148 -5.33 61.26 12.01
C THR A 148 -4.83 62.39 12.92
N LEU A 149 -3.81 62.14 13.74
CA LEU A 149 -3.17 63.17 14.55
C LEU A 149 -2.54 64.26 13.68
N GLY A 150 -1.79 63.87 12.65
CA GLY A 150 -1.22 64.82 11.69
C GLY A 150 -2.28 65.64 10.97
N ARG A 151 -3.42 65.03 10.60
CA ARG A 151 -4.57 65.75 10.02
C ARG A 151 -5.14 66.79 11.00
N LEU A 152 -5.39 66.39 12.25
CA LEU A 152 -5.92 67.27 13.30
C LEU A 152 -4.96 68.44 13.60
N GLU A 153 -3.65 68.22 13.61
CA GLU A 153 -2.66 69.28 13.78
C GLU A 153 -2.68 70.29 12.63
N LEU A 154 -2.83 69.82 11.39
CA LEU A 154 -2.97 70.67 10.22
C LEU A 154 -4.29 71.44 10.23
N GLU A 155 -5.40 70.80 10.61
CA GLU A 155 -6.71 71.44 10.79
C GLU A 155 -6.62 72.59 11.81
N LYS A 156 -6.00 72.37 12.97
CA LYS A 156 -5.78 73.42 13.98
C LYS A 156 -4.89 74.56 13.46
N LYS A 157 -3.85 74.25 12.69
CA LYS A 157 -3.00 75.28 12.06
C LYS A 157 -3.81 76.12 11.07
N VAL A 158 -4.65 75.49 10.25
CA VAL A 158 -5.56 76.18 9.33
C VAL A 158 -6.51 77.09 10.11
N GLU A 159 -7.15 76.60 11.16
CA GLU A 159 -8.02 77.41 12.04
C GLU A 159 -7.27 78.62 12.62
N SER A 160 -6.07 78.41 13.18
CA SER A 160 -5.27 79.49 13.76
C SER A 160 -4.87 80.57 12.73
N LEU A 161 -4.53 80.16 11.50
CA LEU A 161 -4.20 81.08 10.41
C LEU A 161 -5.44 81.83 9.92
N LEU A 162 -6.62 81.20 9.91
CA LEU A 162 -7.88 81.87 9.58
C LEU A 162 -8.23 82.92 10.64
N ASP A 163 -8.02 82.63 11.92
CA ASP A 163 -8.20 83.57 13.03
C ASP A 163 -7.22 84.75 12.93
N GLU A 164 -5.96 84.49 12.60
CA GLU A 164 -4.94 85.53 12.36
C GLU A 164 -5.32 86.43 11.18
N ILE A 165 -5.76 85.85 10.05
CA ILE A 165 -6.26 86.61 8.90
C ILE A 165 -7.47 87.47 9.30
N ALA A 166 -8.40 86.93 10.07
CA ALA A 166 -9.57 87.66 10.54
C ALA A 166 -9.18 88.82 11.47
N PHE A 167 -8.21 88.61 12.36
CA PHE A 167 -7.67 89.65 13.22
C PHE A 167 -7.00 90.77 12.40
N LEU A 168 -6.09 90.42 11.48
CA LEU A 168 -5.41 91.40 10.62
C LEU A 168 -6.39 92.20 9.77
N ARG A 169 -7.46 91.58 9.26
CA ARG A 169 -8.51 92.29 8.53
C ARG A 169 -9.21 93.33 9.41
N LYS A 170 -9.57 92.97 10.65
CA LYS A 170 -10.20 93.91 11.59
C LYS A 170 -9.28 95.08 11.93
N VAL A 171 -8.01 94.80 12.24
CA VAL A 171 -7.01 95.85 12.51
C VAL A 171 -6.87 96.78 11.31
N HIS A 172 -6.80 96.24 10.10
CA HIS A 172 -6.69 97.07 8.90
C HIS A 172 -7.95 97.91 8.64
N GLU A 173 -9.14 97.36 8.90
CA GLU A 173 -10.40 98.12 8.84
C GLU A 173 -10.42 99.28 9.85
N GLU A 174 -9.94 99.04 11.08
CA GLU A 174 -9.79 100.06 12.13
C GLU A 174 -8.77 101.14 11.74
N GLU A 175 -7.56 100.75 11.29
CA GLU A 175 -6.53 101.68 10.82
C GLU A 175 -7.03 102.53 9.65
N VAL A 176 -7.75 101.94 8.68
CA VAL A 176 -8.34 102.69 7.58
C VAL A 176 -9.39 103.68 8.08
N ALA A 177 -10.22 103.30 9.06
CA ALA A 177 -11.20 104.19 9.67
C ALA A 177 -10.53 105.35 10.44
N GLU A 178 -9.47 105.06 11.21
CA GLU A 178 -8.67 106.07 11.92
C GLU A 178 -7.98 107.03 10.95
N LEU A 179 -7.36 106.51 9.89
CA LEU A 179 -6.73 107.33 8.85
C LEU A 179 -7.77 108.19 8.12
N GLN A 180 -8.95 107.64 7.81
CA GLN A 180 -10.04 108.43 7.22
C GLN A 180 -10.54 109.53 8.16
N ALA A 181 -10.65 109.26 9.47
CA ALA A 181 -11.00 110.26 10.47
C ALA A 181 -9.91 111.33 10.61
N SER A 182 -8.65 110.91 10.67
CA SER A 182 -7.50 111.81 10.71
C SER A 182 -7.39 112.66 9.44
N LEU A 183 -7.73 112.14 8.27
CA LEU A 183 -7.73 112.90 7.01
C LEU A 183 -8.90 113.90 6.93
N GLN A 184 -10.02 113.58 7.57
CA GLN A 184 -11.13 114.52 7.78
C GLN A 184 -10.75 115.61 8.79
N ASP A 185 -10.02 115.27 9.87
CA ASP A 185 -9.52 116.23 10.86
C ASP A 185 -8.34 117.09 10.33
N ALA A 186 -7.51 116.52 9.45
CA ALA A 186 -6.37 117.18 8.81
C ALA A 186 -6.78 118.02 7.59
N GLN A 187 -8.07 118.11 7.27
CA GLN A 187 -8.62 119.10 6.33
C GLN A 187 -8.67 120.50 6.97
N VAL A 188 -7.58 120.92 7.63
CA VAL A 188 -7.35 122.27 8.14
C VAL A 188 -5.92 122.65 7.78
N SER A 189 -5.80 123.66 6.93
CA SER A 189 -4.53 124.19 6.42
C SER A 189 -3.63 124.64 7.57
N VAL A 190 -2.43 124.06 7.65
CA VAL A 190 -1.40 124.49 8.58
C VAL A 190 -0.16 124.88 7.78
N GLU A 191 -0.03 126.18 7.56
CA GLU A 191 1.18 126.84 7.11
C GLU A 191 2.15 126.92 8.29
N VAL A 192 3.30 126.21 8.22
CA VAL A 192 4.39 126.36 9.20
C VAL A 192 5.66 126.72 8.46
N ASP A 193 6.05 127.97 8.68
CA ASP A 193 7.27 128.61 8.25
C ASP A 193 8.46 128.03 9.05
N VAL A 194 9.35 127.27 8.40
CA VAL A 194 10.53 126.67 9.03
C VAL A 194 11.79 127.33 8.48
N SER A 195 12.37 128.19 9.32
CA SER A 195 13.67 128.84 9.13
C SER A 195 14.79 127.82 8.89
N LYS A 196 15.54 128.04 7.80
CA LYS A 196 16.64 127.21 7.30
C LYS A 196 17.81 127.04 8.28
N PRO A 197 18.11 125.83 8.75
CA PRO A 197 19.47 125.42 9.06
C PRO A 197 20.13 124.90 7.77
N ASP A 198 21.45 124.70 7.77
CA ASP A 198 22.21 124.24 6.60
C ASP A 198 21.82 122.79 6.19
N LEU A 199 20.79 122.72 5.35
CA LEU A 199 20.09 121.54 4.88
C LEU A 199 20.97 120.67 3.95
N THR A 200 22.03 121.25 3.40
CA THR A 200 22.78 120.64 2.29
C THR A 200 23.63 119.45 2.75
N ALA A 201 24.22 119.53 3.95
CA ALA A 201 25.01 118.43 4.51
C ALA A 201 24.10 117.28 5.01
N ALA A 202 23.02 117.61 5.72
CA ALA A 202 22.03 116.64 6.18
C ALA A 202 21.31 115.95 5.01
N LEU A 203 20.96 116.67 3.94
CA LEU A 203 20.36 116.08 2.72
C LEU A 203 21.33 115.16 1.98
N LYS A 204 22.63 115.51 1.94
CA LYS A 204 23.66 114.63 1.37
C LYS A 204 23.84 113.35 2.18
N GLU A 205 23.86 113.46 3.52
CA GLU A 205 23.92 112.29 4.41
C GLU A 205 22.67 111.41 4.28
N ILE A 206 21.47 112.00 4.32
CA ILE A 206 20.20 111.27 4.14
C ILE A 206 20.17 110.58 2.77
N ARG A 207 20.62 111.27 1.70
CA ARG A 207 20.69 110.68 0.36
C ARG A 207 21.66 109.51 0.31
N MET A 208 22.84 109.64 0.92
CA MET A 208 23.83 108.56 0.98
C MET A 208 23.32 107.36 1.81
N GLN A 209 22.67 107.61 2.94
CA GLN A 209 21.98 106.57 3.74
C GLN A 209 20.87 105.88 2.94
N TYR A 210 20.09 106.63 2.15
CA TYR A 210 19.07 106.06 1.27
C TYR A 210 19.67 105.25 0.13
N GLU A 211 20.76 105.71 -0.48
CA GLU A 211 21.46 104.97 -1.53
C GLU A 211 22.02 103.65 -1.00
N VAL A 212 22.63 103.66 0.20
CA VAL A 212 23.12 102.44 0.87
C VAL A 212 21.96 101.51 1.26
N LEU A 213 20.87 102.05 1.83
CA LEU A 213 19.70 101.26 2.21
C LEU A 213 19.01 100.66 0.98
N SER A 214 18.89 101.41 -0.11
CA SER A 214 18.33 100.93 -1.37
C SER A 214 19.20 99.84 -2.00
N ALA A 215 20.52 100.02 -2.00
CA ALA A 215 21.45 99.01 -2.50
C ALA A 215 21.39 97.73 -1.66
N ARG A 216 21.33 97.85 -0.33
CA ARG A 216 21.19 96.72 0.59
C ARG A 216 19.83 96.02 0.43
N ASN A 217 18.74 96.76 0.24
CA ASN A 217 17.42 96.20 -0.01
C ASN A 217 17.39 95.45 -1.35
N GLN A 218 17.99 96.01 -2.40
CA GLN A 218 18.14 95.36 -3.71
C GLN A 218 18.92 94.05 -3.60
N GLN A 219 20.07 94.04 -2.92
CA GLN A 219 20.86 92.82 -2.69
C GLN A 219 20.09 91.78 -1.86
N SER A 220 19.42 92.21 -0.79
CA SER A 220 18.62 91.32 0.06
C SER A 220 17.46 90.71 -0.73
N ALA A 221 16.80 91.48 -1.60
CA ALA A 221 15.77 90.97 -2.50
C ALA A 221 16.33 89.97 -3.51
N GLU A 222 17.48 90.26 -4.13
CA GLU A 222 18.14 89.35 -5.07
C GLU A 222 18.58 88.04 -4.41
N GLU A 223 19.16 88.10 -3.21
CA GLU A 223 19.53 86.92 -2.42
C GLU A 223 18.29 86.12 -1.99
N TRP A 224 17.22 86.80 -1.59
CA TRP A 224 15.95 86.17 -1.25
C TRP A 224 15.33 85.46 -2.47
N TYR A 225 15.31 86.09 -3.64
CA TYR A 225 14.85 85.46 -4.87
C TYR A 225 15.73 84.28 -5.26
N LYS A 226 17.07 84.43 -5.24
CA LYS A 226 18.00 83.33 -5.54
C LYS A 226 17.77 82.14 -4.61
N SER A 227 17.62 82.38 -3.31
CA SER A 227 17.32 81.34 -2.32
C SER A 227 15.97 80.68 -2.58
N LYS A 228 14.92 81.46 -2.89
CA LYS A 228 13.61 80.91 -3.26
C LYS A 228 13.67 80.07 -4.53
N PHE A 229 14.34 80.54 -5.58
CA PHE A 229 14.53 79.76 -6.81
C PHE A 229 15.33 78.49 -6.57
N ALA A 230 16.39 78.54 -5.76
CA ALA A 230 17.17 77.36 -5.38
C ALA A 230 16.29 76.33 -4.64
N ASN A 231 15.52 76.77 -3.65
CA ASN A 231 14.61 75.91 -2.90
C ASN A 231 13.55 75.27 -3.82
N PHE A 232 12.90 76.05 -4.69
CA PHE A 232 11.94 75.51 -5.66
C PHE A 232 12.58 74.50 -6.62
N THR A 233 13.80 74.76 -7.08
CA THR A 233 14.53 73.86 -7.98
C THR A 233 14.90 72.56 -7.26
N GLU A 234 15.35 72.64 -6.01
CA GLU A 234 15.65 71.47 -5.18
C GLU A 234 14.39 70.65 -4.89
N GLU A 235 13.28 71.30 -4.57
CA GLU A 235 12.01 70.64 -4.28
C GLU A 235 11.42 69.96 -5.52
N ALA A 236 11.55 70.60 -6.70
CA ALA A 236 11.22 69.99 -7.98
C ALA A 236 12.12 68.78 -8.30
N ALA A 237 13.43 68.86 -8.00
CA ALA A 237 14.35 67.74 -8.17
C ALA A 237 13.99 66.56 -7.26
N ARG A 238 13.71 66.82 -5.96
CA ARG A 238 13.25 65.79 -5.01
C ARG A 238 11.94 65.14 -5.45
N SER A 239 10.99 65.92 -5.96
CA SER A 239 9.73 65.39 -6.51
C SER A 239 9.97 64.53 -7.76
N SER A 240 10.88 64.94 -8.64
CA SER A 240 11.26 64.12 -9.81
C SER A 240 11.93 62.81 -9.38
N ASP A 241 12.80 62.84 -8.37
CA ASP A 241 13.47 61.66 -7.84
C ASP A 241 12.49 60.69 -7.15
N SER A 242 11.53 61.20 -6.38
CA SER A 242 10.50 60.35 -5.76
C SER A 242 9.61 59.68 -6.80
N ILE A 243 9.24 60.39 -7.88
CA ILE A 243 8.52 59.82 -9.02
C ILE A 243 9.37 58.74 -9.71
N ARG A 244 10.69 58.96 -9.85
CA ARG A 244 11.60 57.97 -10.45
C ARG A 244 11.69 56.71 -9.60
N GLN A 245 11.87 56.85 -8.29
CA GLN A 245 11.90 55.72 -7.34
C GLN A 245 10.60 54.93 -7.36
N ALA A 246 9.45 55.60 -7.30
CA ALA A 246 8.15 54.92 -7.38
C ALA A 246 7.97 54.15 -8.71
N LYS A 247 8.46 54.70 -9.83
CA LYS A 247 8.46 53.98 -11.12
C LYS A 247 9.36 52.75 -11.10
N GLU A 248 10.54 52.84 -10.51
CA GLU A 248 11.47 51.71 -10.36
C GLU A 248 10.85 50.59 -9.51
N GLU A 249 10.24 50.94 -8.38
CA GLU A 249 9.50 50.00 -7.53
C GLU A 249 8.35 49.32 -8.30
N ILE A 250 7.55 50.08 -9.06
CA ILE A 250 6.49 49.50 -9.91
C ILE A 250 7.07 48.50 -10.92
N THR A 251 8.22 48.81 -11.54
CA THR A 251 8.85 47.87 -12.49
C THR A 251 9.39 46.62 -11.81
N GLU A 252 9.93 46.74 -10.61
CA GLU A 252 10.42 45.60 -9.82
C GLU A 252 9.26 44.71 -9.36
N TYR A 253 8.17 45.29 -8.85
CA TYR A 253 6.95 44.53 -8.51
C TYR A 253 6.35 43.82 -9.72
N ARG A 254 6.36 44.44 -10.91
CA ARG A 254 5.93 43.76 -12.15
C ARG A 254 6.83 42.58 -12.49
N ARG A 255 8.15 42.72 -12.34
CA ARG A 255 9.11 41.63 -12.58
C ARG A 255 8.90 40.48 -11.58
N GLN A 256 8.69 40.80 -10.30
CA GLN A 256 8.40 39.80 -9.28
C GLN A 256 7.08 39.08 -9.55
N LEU A 257 6.03 39.81 -9.94
CA LEU A 257 4.76 39.22 -10.33
C LEU A 257 4.92 38.25 -11.51
N GLN A 258 5.68 38.62 -12.54
CA GLN A 258 5.98 37.75 -13.66
C GLN A 258 6.77 36.50 -13.23
N ALA A 259 7.78 36.65 -12.38
CA ALA A 259 8.55 35.51 -11.86
C ALA A 259 7.67 34.53 -11.06
N ARG A 260 6.76 35.05 -10.22
CA ARG A 260 5.79 34.23 -9.47
C ARG A 260 4.78 33.56 -10.38
N ASN A 261 4.31 34.23 -11.43
CA ASN A 261 3.41 33.61 -12.40
C ASN A 261 4.09 32.44 -13.13
N ILE A 262 5.36 32.60 -13.54
CA ILE A 262 6.14 31.51 -14.16
C ILE A 262 6.33 30.35 -13.17
N GLU A 263 6.61 30.63 -11.91
CA GLU A 263 6.72 29.61 -10.86
C GLU A 263 5.40 28.84 -10.68
N ILE A 264 4.27 29.55 -10.64
CA ILE A 264 2.92 28.95 -10.57
C ILE A 264 2.65 28.07 -11.79
N GLU A 265 2.96 28.55 -13.00
CA GLU A 265 2.79 27.78 -14.24
C GLU A 265 3.68 26.53 -14.26
N ALA A 266 4.92 26.64 -13.81
CA ALA A 266 5.84 25.51 -13.70
C ALA A 266 5.33 24.45 -12.71
N LEU A 267 4.83 24.87 -11.54
CA LEU A 267 4.25 23.97 -10.55
C LEU A 267 2.95 23.33 -11.04
N ARG A 268 2.10 24.07 -11.76
CA ARG A 268 0.90 23.51 -12.41
C ARG A 268 1.27 22.43 -13.42
N ASN A 269 2.24 22.71 -14.30
CA ASN A 269 2.72 21.73 -15.28
C ASN A 269 3.33 20.48 -14.60
N ALA A 270 4.06 20.67 -13.51
CA ALA A 270 4.62 19.57 -12.72
C ALA A 270 3.50 18.70 -12.11
N ASN A 271 2.49 19.32 -11.48
CA ASN A 271 1.33 18.61 -10.95
C ASN A 271 0.59 17.83 -12.05
N GLU A 272 0.27 18.46 -13.17
CA GLU A 272 -0.39 17.76 -14.28
C GLU A 272 0.45 16.59 -14.82
N SER A 273 1.78 16.70 -14.81
CA SER A 273 2.66 15.60 -15.22
C SER A 273 2.63 14.43 -14.23
N LEU A 274 2.60 14.73 -12.93
CA LEU A 274 2.51 13.73 -11.87
C LEU A 274 1.14 13.05 -11.85
N GLU A 275 0.06 13.80 -12.07
CA GLU A 275 -1.30 13.26 -12.21
C GLU A 275 -1.41 12.32 -13.41
N ARG A 276 -0.82 12.68 -14.57
CA ARG A 276 -0.75 11.76 -15.72
C ARG A 276 0.05 10.50 -15.41
N GLN A 277 1.20 10.63 -14.73
CA GLN A 277 1.99 9.46 -14.32
C GLN A 277 1.22 8.55 -13.34
N LEU A 278 0.47 9.13 -12.41
CA LEU A 278 -0.38 8.39 -11.49
C LEU A 278 -1.44 7.59 -12.27
N GLN A 279 -2.17 8.27 -13.18
CA GLN A 279 -3.17 7.63 -14.03
C GLN A 279 -2.57 6.50 -14.88
N GLU A 280 -1.41 6.70 -15.48
CA GLU A 280 -0.73 5.65 -16.25
C GLU A 280 -0.33 4.44 -15.39
N VAL A 281 0.08 4.66 -14.13
CA VAL A 281 0.40 3.57 -13.19
C VAL A 281 -0.87 2.84 -12.76
N GLU A 282 -1.95 3.57 -12.47
CA GLU A 282 -3.26 3.00 -12.13
C GLU A 282 -3.85 2.20 -13.29
N GLU A 283 -3.78 2.69 -14.53
CA GLU A 283 -4.23 1.96 -15.72
C GLU A 283 -3.40 0.68 -15.94
N ARG A 284 -2.08 0.76 -15.75
CA ARG A 284 -1.19 -0.41 -15.83
C ARG A 284 -1.52 -1.46 -14.76
N SER A 285 -1.67 -1.04 -13.50
CA SER A 285 -2.01 -1.97 -12.41
C SER A 285 -3.41 -2.56 -12.58
N ASN A 286 -4.40 -1.76 -13.01
CA ASN A 286 -5.73 -2.24 -13.35
C ASN A 286 -5.69 -3.28 -14.50
N GLY A 287 -4.85 -3.05 -15.51
CA GLY A 287 -4.60 -4.01 -16.58
C GLY A 287 -3.99 -5.32 -16.06
N GLU A 288 -3.02 -5.26 -15.15
CA GLU A 288 -2.42 -6.44 -14.51
C GLU A 288 -3.44 -7.21 -13.66
N ILE A 289 -4.26 -6.51 -12.88
CA ILE A 289 -5.35 -7.10 -12.09
C ILE A 289 -6.35 -7.81 -13.00
N HIS A 290 -6.74 -7.18 -14.11
CA HIS A 290 -7.65 -7.78 -15.08
C HIS A 290 -7.06 -9.06 -15.68
N ASN A 291 -5.80 -9.02 -16.12
CA ASN A 291 -5.11 -10.19 -16.64
C ASN A 291 -5.04 -11.34 -15.61
N LEU A 292 -4.72 -11.02 -14.35
CA LEU A 292 -4.71 -12.01 -13.27
C LEU A 292 -6.11 -12.59 -13.03
N GLN A 293 -7.16 -11.77 -13.01
CA GLN A 293 -8.56 -12.23 -12.91
C GLN A 293 -8.95 -13.15 -14.07
N GLU A 294 -8.54 -12.83 -15.31
CA GLU A 294 -8.74 -13.71 -16.46
C GLU A 294 -8.03 -15.05 -16.28
N THR A 295 -6.77 -15.06 -15.81
CA THR A 295 -6.05 -16.31 -15.56
C THR A 295 -6.70 -17.15 -14.46
N ILE A 296 -7.20 -16.52 -13.39
CA ILE A 296 -7.97 -17.20 -12.34
C ILE A 296 -9.22 -17.82 -12.95
N ASN A 297 -10.01 -17.06 -13.72
CA ASN A 297 -11.21 -17.56 -14.38
C ASN A 297 -10.92 -18.74 -15.31
N GLN A 298 -9.83 -18.69 -16.08
CA GLN A 298 -9.39 -19.78 -16.95
C GLN A 298 -9.04 -21.04 -16.14
N LEU A 299 -8.28 -20.90 -15.05
CA LEU A 299 -7.91 -22.01 -14.17
C LEU A 299 -9.12 -22.60 -13.45
N GLU A 300 -10.04 -21.78 -12.96
CA GLU A 300 -11.28 -22.25 -12.35
C GLU A 300 -12.15 -23.01 -13.35
N ASN A 301 -12.23 -22.54 -14.59
CA ASN A 301 -12.95 -23.23 -15.65
C ASN A 301 -12.30 -24.58 -15.99
N ALA A 302 -10.98 -24.62 -16.12
CA ALA A 302 -10.24 -25.88 -16.29
C ALA A 302 -10.51 -26.84 -15.12
N LEU A 303 -10.50 -26.35 -13.88
CA LEU A 303 -10.84 -27.14 -12.70
C LEU A 303 -12.29 -27.66 -12.73
N ARG A 304 -13.26 -26.83 -13.14
CA ARG A 304 -14.67 -27.24 -13.30
C ARG A 304 -14.80 -28.32 -14.38
N THR A 305 -14.13 -28.16 -15.52
CA THR A 305 -14.18 -29.14 -16.62
C THR A 305 -13.61 -30.48 -16.21
N THR A 306 -12.39 -30.52 -15.64
CA THR A 306 -11.74 -31.75 -15.17
C THR A 306 -12.52 -32.44 -14.05
N LYS A 307 -13.13 -31.70 -13.12
CA LYS A 307 -14.07 -32.26 -12.13
C LYS A 307 -15.29 -32.89 -12.81
N GLY A 308 -15.83 -32.25 -13.85
CA GLY A 308 -16.94 -32.77 -14.64
C GLY A 308 -16.59 -34.07 -15.38
N GLU A 309 -15.41 -34.11 -15.99
CA GLU A 309 -14.86 -35.30 -16.66
C GLU A 309 -14.63 -36.45 -15.68
N MET A 310 -14.05 -36.17 -14.51
CA MET A 310 -13.88 -37.17 -13.45
C MET A 310 -15.22 -37.76 -13.01
N ALA A 311 -16.23 -36.91 -12.78
CA ALA A 311 -17.56 -37.36 -12.41
C ALA A 311 -18.24 -38.18 -13.51
N ARG A 312 -17.93 -37.90 -14.78
CA ARG A 312 -18.40 -38.69 -15.93
C ARG A 312 -17.72 -40.06 -15.95
N HIS A 313 -16.40 -40.13 -15.82
CA HIS A 313 -15.68 -41.41 -15.77
C HIS A 313 -16.15 -42.29 -14.62
N LEU A 314 -16.39 -41.72 -13.43
CA LEU A 314 -16.93 -42.48 -12.30
C LEU A 314 -18.30 -43.11 -12.61
N ARG A 315 -19.17 -42.41 -13.35
CA ARG A 315 -20.44 -42.97 -13.81
C ARG A 315 -20.22 -44.10 -14.82
N GLU A 316 -19.36 -43.88 -15.82
CA GLU A 316 -19.02 -44.90 -16.83
C GLU A 316 -18.42 -46.17 -16.20
N TYR A 317 -17.58 -46.03 -15.16
CA TYR A 317 -17.05 -47.16 -14.39
C TYR A 317 -18.13 -47.89 -13.60
N GLN A 318 -19.07 -47.17 -12.97
CA GLN A 318 -20.18 -47.78 -12.26
C GLN A 318 -21.10 -48.55 -13.22
N ASP A 319 -21.38 -48.01 -14.40
CA ASP A 319 -22.19 -48.67 -15.43
C ASP A 319 -21.49 -49.94 -15.93
N LEU A 320 -20.18 -49.89 -16.18
CA LEU A 320 -19.40 -51.06 -16.57
C LEU A 320 -19.36 -52.13 -15.47
N LEU A 321 -19.25 -51.73 -14.20
CA LEU A 321 -19.33 -52.62 -13.05
C LEU A 321 -20.70 -53.31 -12.99
N ASN A 322 -21.79 -52.57 -13.22
CA ASN A 322 -23.14 -53.13 -13.26
C ASN A 322 -23.27 -54.18 -14.38
N VAL A 323 -22.73 -53.92 -15.57
CA VAL A 323 -22.69 -54.90 -16.68
C VAL A 323 -21.87 -56.13 -16.30
N LYS A 324 -20.69 -55.95 -15.68
CA LYS A 324 -19.86 -57.06 -15.21
C LYS A 324 -20.59 -57.93 -14.20
N MET A 325 -21.29 -57.33 -13.25
CA MET A 325 -22.09 -58.07 -12.27
C MET A 325 -23.22 -58.86 -12.93
N ALA A 326 -23.90 -58.29 -13.94
CA ALA A 326 -24.90 -59.02 -14.72
C ALA A 326 -24.30 -60.24 -15.44
N LEU A 327 -23.13 -60.08 -16.07
CA LEU A 327 -22.42 -61.17 -16.73
C LEU A 327 -21.95 -62.25 -15.74
N ASP A 328 -21.49 -61.89 -14.54
CA ASP A 328 -21.14 -62.89 -13.51
C ASP A 328 -22.35 -63.73 -13.10
N ILE A 329 -23.53 -63.09 -12.98
CA ILE A 329 -24.79 -63.78 -12.65
C ILE A 329 -25.16 -64.74 -13.80
N GLU A 330 -25.03 -64.30 -15.05
CA GLU A 330 -25.26 -65.14 -16.23
C GLU A 330 -24.29 -66.33 -16.26
N ILE A 331 -23.00 -66.11 -16.04
CA ILE A 331 -21.99 -67.20 -15.98
C ILE A 331 -22.31 -68.18 -14.85
N ALA A 332 -22.69 -67.68 -13.67
CA ALA A 332 -23.09 -68.54 -12.55
C ALA A 332 -24.35 -69.36 -12.89
N ALA A 333 -25.32 -68.76 -13.59
CA ALA A 333 -26.51 -69.45 -14.07
C ALA A 333 -26.17 -70.52 -15.12
N TYR A 334 -25.30 -70.20 -16.09
CA TYR A 334 -24.83 -71.16 -17.10
C TYR A 334 -24.04 -72.32 -16.45
N ARG A 335 -23.17 -72.05 -15.49
CA ARG A 335 -22.46 -73.09 -14.71
C ARG A 335 -23.44 -74.03 -13.99
N LYS A 336 -24.46 -73.46 -13.33
CA LYS A 336 -25.49 -74.25 -12.64
C LYS A 336 -26.32 -75.13 -13.59
N LEU A 337 -26.64 -74.63 -14.79
CA LEU A 337 -27.30 -75.40 -15.85
C LEU A 337 -26.41 -76.56 -16.35
N LEU A 338 -25.12 -76.29 -16.56
CA LEU A 338 -24.14 -77.30 -16.97
C LEU A 338 -23.94 -78.38 -15.90
N GLU A 339 -23.83 -78.01 -14.62
CA GLU A 339 -23.79 -78.96 -13.49
C GLU A 339 -25.07 -79.83 -13.41
N GLY A 340 -26.23 -79.25 -13.74
CA GLY A 340 -27.51 -79.97 -13.87
C GLY A 340 -27.54 -80.96 -15.04
N GLU A 341 -26.93 -80.62 -16.17
CA GLU A 341 -26.78 -81.54 -17.31
C GLU A 341 -25.70 -82.60 -17.05
N GLU A 342 -24.59 -82.28 -16.39
CA GLU A 342 -23.58 -83.27 -15.96
C GLU A 342 -24.14 -84.27 -14.96
N THR A 343 -25.08 -83.87 -14.09
CA THR A 343 -25.77 -84.81 -13.19
C THR A 343 -26.76 -85.69 -13.94
N ARG A 344 -27.45 -85.19 -14.97
CA ARG A 344 -28.28 -86.01 -15.86
C ARG A 344 -27.45 -86.96 -16.73
N LEU A 345 -26.35 -86.48 -17.31
CA LEU A 345 -25.42 -87.28 -18.11
C LEU A 345 -24.64 -88.27 -17.24
N SER A 346 -24.32 -87.96 -15.97
CA SER A 346 -23.75 -88.92 -15.01
C SER A 346 -24.76 -89.97 -14.56
N THR A 347 -26.04 -89.62 -14.47
CA THR A 347 -27.13 -90.57 -14.19
C THR A 347 -27.43 -91.46 -15.40
N VAL A 348 -27.29 -90.95 -16.63
CA VAL A 348 -27.40 -91.75 -17.88
C VAL A 348 -26.11 -92.53 -18.19
N SER A 349 -24.95 -92.08 -17.69
CA SER A 349 -23.66 -92.78 -17.83
C SER A 349 -23.37 -93.75 -16.68
N SER A 350 -24.33 -93.97 -15.77
CA SER A 350 -24.29 -95.03 -14.76
C SER A 350 -24.65 -96.42 -15.34
N GLY A 351 -24.21 -96.67 -16.57
CA GLY A 351 -24.42 -97.90 -17.33
C GLY A 351 -23.28 -98.20 -18.32
N ASN A 352 -22.01 -98.05 -17.92
CA ASN A 352 -20.92 -98.99 -18.26
C ASN A 352 -19.55 -98.59 -17.67
N THR A 353 -19.09 -99.44 -16.75
CA THR A 353 -17.74 -99.84 -16.32
C THR A 353 -16.45 -99.16 -16.83
N PHE A 354 -15.57 -98.91 -15.83
CA PHE A 354 -14.12 -99.23 -15.73
C PHE A 354 -13.05 -98.12 -15.94
N GLY A 355 -12.49 -97.67 -14.81
CA GLY A 355 -11.04 -97.57 -14.55
C GLY A 355 -10.28 -96.31 -15.01
N LEU A 356 -9.86 -95.45 -14.07
CA LEU A 356 -8.52 -95.46 -13.45
C LEU A 356 -8.41 -94.27 -12.48
N GLY A 357 -7.95 -94.53 -11.27
CA GLY A 357 -7.82 -93.51 -10.22
C GLY A 357 -6.58 -92.64 -10.38
N TYR A 358 -6.73 -91.36 -10.04
CA TYR A 358 -5.63 -90.52 -9.58
C TYR A 358 -6.14 -89.67 -8.42
N THR A 359 -5.55 -89.91 -7.26
CA THR A 359 -5.69 -89.14 -6.03
C THR A 359 -5.12 -87.73 -6.22
N PHE A 360 -5.89 -86.69 -5.90
CA PHE A 360 -5.35 -85.42 -5.45
C PHE A 360 -6.02 -85.03 -4.13
N SER A 361 -5.18 -85.00 -3.10
CA SER A 361 -5.51 -84.57 -1.75
C SER A 361 -5.52 -83.04 -1.69
N SER A 362 -6.62 -82.44 -1.23
CA SER A 362 -6.61 -81.08 -0.67
C SER A 362 -7.57 -81.02 0.50
N GLY A 363 -7.00 -80.83 1.70
CA GLY A 363 -7.71 -80.75 2.97
C GLY A 363 -8.59 -79.51 3.12
N PRO A 364 -9.40 -79.44 4.20
CA PRO A 364 -10.39 -78.40 4.37
C PRO A 364 -9.78 -77.16 5.03
N PHE A 365 -9.88 -76.00 4.39
CA PHE A 365 -9.74 -74.72 5.08
C PHE A 365 -11.14 -74.12 5.29
N SER A 366 -11.58 -74.20 6.54
CA SER A 366 -12.66 -73.42 7.12
C SER A 366 -12.16 -72.00 7.39
N GLY A 367 -12.94 -70.97 7.04
CA GLY A 367 -12.63 -69.61 7.46
C GLY A 367 -13.43 -68.53 6.76
N ALA A 368 -14.70 -68.38 7.12
CA ALA A 368 -15.45 -67.15 6.88
C ALA A 368 -14.80 -65.97 7.63
N LYS A 369 -14.79 -64.76 7.03
CA LYS A 369 -15.45 -63.57 7.58
C LYS A 369 -15.28 -62.30 6.74
N ALA A 370 -16.43 -61.62 6.65
CA ALA A 370 -16.64 -60.17 6.71
C ALA A 370 -16.09 -59.29 5.58
N PHE A 371 -16.98 -58.91 4.65
CA PHE A 371 -16.91 -57.60 4.02
C PHE A 371 -17.97 -56.70 4.67
N SER A 372 -17.49 -55.71 5.43
CA SER A 372 -18.31 -54.67 6.05
C SER A 372 -19.00 -53.84 4.99
N THR A 373 -20.33 -53.79 5.06
CA THR A 373 -21.14 -52.83 4.32
C THR A 373 -21.03 -51.47 5.01
N SER A 374 -20.20 -50.58 4.48
CA SER A 374 -20.12 -49.18 4.92
C SER A 374 -21.28 -48.40 4.29
N THR A 375 -22.36 -48.24 5.03
CA THR A 375 -23.44 -47.30 4.70
C THR A 375 -22.87 -45.88 4.77
N VAL A 376 -22.71 -45.22 3.62
CA VAL A 376 -22.38 -43.79 3.56
C VAL A 376 -23.65 -43.00 3.85
N THR A 377 -23.74 -42.45 5.05
CA THR A 377 -24.72 -41.43 5.41
C THR A 377 -24.31 -40.12 4.74
N VAL A 378 -25.06 -39.72 3.72
CA VAL A 378 -24.99 -38.37 3.15
C VAL A 378 -25.58 -37.41 4.19
N LYS A 379 -24.72 -36.72 4.93
CA LYS A 379 -25.12 -35.54 5.69
C LYS A 379 -25.49 -34.45 4.68
N ARG A 380 -26.79 -34.17 4.61
CA ARG A 380 -27.36 -32.99 3.98
C ARG A 380 -26.92 -31.79 4.83
N GLU A 381 -26.02 -30.97 4.30
CA GLU A 381 -25.72 -29.67 4.89
C GLU A 381 -26.96 -28.78 4.74
N GLU A 382 -27.58 -28.46 5.87
CA GLU A 382 -28.57 -27.41 5.97
C GLU A 382 -27.88 -26.07 5.76
N LYS A 383 -28.30 -25.34 4.73
CA LYS A 383 -28.09 -23.90 4.65
C LYS A 383 -28.84 -23.27 5.82
N GLN A 384 -28.13 -22.65 6.74
CA GLN A 384 -28.71 -21.64 7.62
C GLN A 384 -28.35 -20.27 7.07
N ASP A 385 -29.36 -19.67 6.45
CA ASP A 385 -29.47 -18.24 6.25
C ASP A 385 -29.44 -17.57 7.64
N LEU A 386 -28.49 -16.65 7.85
CA LEU A 386 -28.59 -15.62 8.87
C LEU A 386 -28.58 -14.27 8.17
N GLN A 387 -29.80 -13.84 7.87
CA GLN A 387 -30.20 -12.48 7.60
C GLN A 387 -30.61 -11.82 8.92
N GLU A 388 -30.41 -10.50 9.02
CA GLU A 388 -30.71 -9.57 10.14
C GLU A 388 -29.70 -9.61 11.30
N SER A 389 -29.15 -8.49 11.76
CA SER A 389 -29.78 -7.18 11.93
C SER A 389 -28.77 -6.03 11.84
N ILE A 390 -29.09 -5.07 10.97
CA ILE A 390 -28.64 -3.68 11.06
C ILE A 390 -29.19 -3.11 12.37
N LYS A 391 -28.30 -2.58 13.22
CA LYS A 391 -28.70 -1.71 14.32
C LYS A 391 -27.65 -0.62 14.54
N ASP A 392 -27.96 0.55 13.99
CA ASP A 392 -27.36 1.81 14.39
C ASP A 392 -27.46 2.02 15.91
N PRO A 393 -26.48 2.73 16.47
CA PRO A 393 -26.85 3.86 17.31
C PRO A 393 -26.08 5.11 16.88
N ARG A 394 -26.77 6.01 16.15
CA ARG A 394 -26.55 7.44 16.34
C ARG A 394 -27.19 7.86 17.66
N LEU A 395 -26.47 8.71 18.39
CA LEU A 395 -26.84 9.74 19.37
C LEU A 395 -25.77 9.70 20.46
N SER A 396 -25.06 10.76 20.84
CA SER A 396 -25.07 12.18 20.47
C SER A 396 -24.15 12.84 21.49
N GLU A 397 -22.97 13.33 21.10
CA GLU A 397 -22.29 14.39 21.85
C GLU A 397 -21.71 15.38 20.84
N GLU A 398 -22.56 16.33 20.43
CA GLU A 398 -22.11 17.63 19.94
C GLU A 398 -21.67 18.49 21.13
N PRO A 399 -20.57 19.24 21.04
CA PRO A 399 -20.40 20.43 21.84
C PRO A 399 -21.20 21.57 21.20
N LYS A 400 -22.21 22.07 21.94
CA LYS A 400 -22.96 23.28 21.54
C LYS A 400 -22.04 24.49 21.38
N PRO A 401 -22.23 25.30 20.33
CA PRO A 401 -21.87 26.70 20.31
C PRO A 401 -23.09 27.57 20.64
N ALA A 402 -22.94 28.54 21.54
CA ALA A 402 -23.79 29.73 21.63
C ALA A 402 -23.20 30.69 22.67
N GLU A 403 -23.22 31.98 22.37
CA GLU A 403 -23.03 33.00 23.39
C GLU A 403 -22.25 34.25 22.96
N GLU A 404 -22.56 34.87 21.81
CA GLU A 404 -22.18 36.28 21.62
C GLU A 404 -22.88 37.12 22.68
N ASP A 405 -22.13 37.88 23.47
CA ASP A 405 -22.67 39.02 24.21
C ASP A 405 -21.83 40.25 23.84
N GLN A 406 -22.48 41.18 23.15
CA GLN A 406 -21.97 42.52 22.88
C GLN A 406 -21.99 43.38 24.16
N PRO A 407 -21.21 44.47 24.21
CA PRO A 407 -20.95 45.22 25.42
C PRO A 407 -22.04 46.24 25.71
N GLY A 408 -22.53 46.26 26.95
CA GLY A 408 -23.35 47.34 27.50
C GLY A 408 -22.49 48.49 28.02
N GLU A 409 -22.91 49.69 27.64
CA GLU A 409 -22.36 51.01 27.97
C GLU A 409 -22.36 51.36 29.48
N GLU A 410 -21.67 52.48 29.76
CA GLU A 410 -21.82 53.39 30.90
C GLU A 410 -21.29 52.94 32.28
N LYS A 411 -20.08 53.40 32.61
CA LYS A 411 -19.88 54.26 33.79
C LYS A 411 -18.88 55.38 33.50
N ALA A 412 -19.39 56.60 33.63
CA ALA A 412 -18.66 57.85 33.63
C ALA A 412 -17.54 57.85 34.68
N GLU A 413 -16.33 58.18 34.25
CA GLU A 413 -15.27 58.62 35.15
C GLU A 413 -15.05 60.11 34.99
N THR A 414 -15.27 60.77 36.13
CA THR A 414 -15.30 62.20 36.39
C THR A 414 -13.95 62.84 36.08
N ILE A 415 -14.00 63.87 35.23
CA ILE A 415 -12.96 64.90 35.11
C ILE A 415 -12.83 65.61 36.47
N SER A 416 -11.66 65.52 37.11
CA SER A 416 -11.22 66.53 38.07
C SER A 416 -9.91 67.12 37.58
N ALA A 417 -10.00 68.39 37.20
CA ALA A 417 -8.92 69.26 36.83
C ALA A 417 -7.81 69.35 37.90
N LYS A 418 -6.57 69.36 37.42
CA LYS A 418 -5.42 70.02 38.05
C LYS A 418 -4.33 70.25 37.01
N ASN A 419 -4.43 71.40 36.33
CA ASN A 419 -3.33 72.34 36.10
C ASN A 419 -3.91 73.62 35.51
#